data_AF-A0A9E3VB91-F1
#
_entry.id   AF-A0A9E3VB91-F1
#
_cell.length_a   1.000
_cell.length_b   1.000
_cell.length_c   1.000
_cell.angle_alpha   90.00
_cell.angle_beta   90.00
_cell.angle_gamma   90.00
#
_symmetry.space_group_name_H-M   'P 1'
#
loop_
_entity.id
_entity.type
_entity.pdbx_description
1 polymer ?
#
loop_
_entity_poly.entity_id
_entity_poly.type
_entity_poly.pdbx_seq_one_letter_code
_entity_poly.pdbx_strand_id
1 'polypeptide(L)'
;MRFDLKVWMFAAPLAFTACGPIGDPLADEQAVTAEAGDSADDVVDSAEQDVSCGPRVQYYPVRGRHNNGYDSTAGNSSQWTCGNAHSNSDFVPGDHLGNDIWAARGTPVVATTTGRLVETGYSSYSGNKVTIIDACGWYHFFCHLDHLAPGIRNGAHVTAGQVIGYVGKTGTASNGVVHLHFSVYPNNNYNAGTDPFRYLHAVETNTCLLPSVGHAPSGGTAHPLPTLTKHYVNTFASAGGFSGTSFASTRRGTLYGGTNYVFCKRAGAMVRVGNSYNHWWMLTDLDQVNPGQSRRAWVSAYSLSKWGNDVAKDNAGHDLPTCR
;
A
#
# COMPACT_ATOMS: atom_id res chain seq x y z
N MET A 1 1.76 -63.05 -12.18
CA MET A 1 2.51 -62.61 -10.99
C MET A 1 2.09 -61.19 -10.67
N ARG A 2 1.40 -60.99 -9.55
CA ARG A 2 1.13 -59.68 -8.95
C ARG A 2 2.26 -59.41 -7.95
N PHE A 3 2.80 -58.19 -7.95
CA PHE A 3 3.24 -57.55 -6.71
C PHE A 3 2.94 -56.05 -6.80
N ASP A 4 2.33 -55.59 -5.73
CA ASP A 4 1.87 -54.26 -5.41
C ASP A 4 2.58 -53.94 -4.08
N LEU A 5 3.20 -52.76 -3.92
CA LEU A 5 3.20 -52.01 -2.65
C LEU A 5 3.91 -50.63 -2.76
N LYS A 6 3.19 -49.64 -2.22
CA LYS A 6 3.49 -48.24 -1.86
C LYS A 6 4.78 -48.01 -1.03
N VAL A 7 5.30 -46.78 -1.02
CA VAL A 7 5.54 -45.86 0.15
C VAL A 7 6.07 -44.50 -0.38
N TRP A 8 5.25 -43.43 -0.40
CA TRP A 8 5.27 -42.21 0.45
C TRP A 8 6.58 -41.41 0.55
N MET A 9 6.53 -40.12 0.17
CA MET A 9 6.95 -39.04 1.08
C MET A 9 6.31 -37.70 0.68
N PHE A 10 5.58 -37.15 1.64
CA PHE A 10 5.03 -35.81 1.65
C PHE A 10 6.15 -34.77 1.48
N ALA A 11 5.98 -33.85 0.53
CA ALA A 11 6.61 -32.55 0.65
C ALA A 11 5.78 -31.77 1.69
N ALA A 12 6.38 -31.52 2.86
CA ALA A 12 5.81 -30.64 3.86
C ALA A 12 5.56 -29.24 3.25
N PRO A 13 4.46 -28.57 3.60
CA PRO A 13 4.34 -27.16 3.28
C PRO A 13 5.43 -26.43 4.06
N LEU A 14 6.31 -25.74 3.34
CA LEU A 14 7.11 -24.68 3.96
C LEU A 14 6.10 -23.70 4.54
N ALA A 15 5.97 -23.68 5.86
CA ALA A 15 5.28 -22.60 6.55
C ALA A 15 6.08 -21.33 6.25
N PHE A 16 5.59 -20.52 5.31
CA PHE A 16 6.02 -19.15 5.19
C PHE A 16 5.51 -18.45 6.45
N THR A 17 6.40 -18.17 7.40
CA THR A 17 6.08 -17.24 8.47
C THR A 17 5.96 -15.86 7.83
N ALA A 18 4.94 -15.08 8.17
CA ALA A 18 4.81 -13.73 7.63
C ALA A 18 6.05 -12.88 7.96
N CYS A 19 6.64 -12.20 6.96
CA CYS A 19 7.66 -11.19 7.20
C CYS A 19 7.03 -10.06 7.99
N GLY A 20 7.54 -9.75 9.20
CA GLY A 20 6.96 -8.71 10.04
C GLY A 20 7.97 -8.05 10.98
N PRO A 21 7.63 -6.87 11.53
CA PRO A 21 8.43 -6.16 12.53
C PRO A 21 8.36 -6.78 13.93
N ILE A 22 7.38 -7.65 14.19
CA ILE A 22 7.12 -8.24 15.51
C ILE A 22 7.19 -9.76 15.40
N GLY A 23 8.10 -10.36 16.17
CA GLY A 23 8.25 -11.81 16.25
C GLY A 23 9.28 -12.43 15.31
N ASP A 24 10.32 -11.69 14.91
CA ASP A 24 11.52 -12.30 14.30
C ASP A 24 11.98 -13.46 15.22
N PRO A 25 12.01 -14.73 14.74
CA PRO A 25 12.50 -15.82 15.56
C PRO A 25 13.95 -15.53 15.94
N LEU A 26 14.18 -15.45 17.25
CA LEU A 26 15.39 -14.99 17.92
C LEU A 26 16.67 -15.44 17.20
N ALA A 27 17.48 -14.47 16.76
CA ALA A 27 18.90 -14.69 16.57
C ALA A 27 19.51 -14.84 17.98
N ASP A 28 20.03 -16.02 18.25
CA ASP A 28 20.54 -16.48 19.54
C ASP A 28 21.77 -15.68 20.03
N GLU A 29 21.99 -15.75 21.35
CA GLU A 29 22.97 -15.07 22.18
C GLU A 29 24.40 -14.93 21.61
N GLN A 30 25.01 -13.76 21.82
CA GLN A 30 26.34 -13.69 22.47
C GLN A 30 26.54 -12.36 23.21
N ALA A 31 26.89 -12.51 24.49
CA ALA A 31 26.85 -11.54 25.57
C ALA A 31 27.96 -10.47 25.56
N VAL A 32 27.68 -9.33 26.21
CA VAL A 32 28.61 -8.70 27.15
C VAL A 32 27.82 -8.17 28.35
N THR A 33 28.12 -8.72 29.52
CA THR A 33 27.71 -8.28 30.85
C THR A 33 28.34 -6.94 31.22
N ALA A 34 27.57 -5.99 31.77
CA ALA A 34 28.08 -4.96 32.67
C ALA A 34 26.97 -4.46 33.60
N GLU A 35 27.17 -4.79 34.88
CA GLU A 35 26.73 -4.23 36.15
C GLU A 35 25.76 -3.03 36.22
N ALA A 36 24.89 -3.09 37.23
CA ALA A 36 23.91 -2.11 37.61
C ALA A 36 24.50 -0.77 38.10
N GLY A 37 23.89 0.33 37.65
CA GLY A 37 24.08 1.68 38.17
C GLY A 37 22.77 2.45 38.10
N ASP A 38 22.23 2.76 39.27
CA ASP A 38 21.04 3.57 39.55
C ASP A 38 21.22 5.02 39.08
N SER A 39 20.31 5.54 38.25
CA SER A 39 20.00 6.97 38.07
C SER A 39 18.74 7.11 37.21
N ALA A 40 17.69 7.70 37.81
CA ALA A 40 16.50 8.15 37.12
C ALA A 40 16.83 9.21 36.06
N ASP A 41 16.28 9.04 34.84
CA ASP A 41 15.50 10.05 34.09
C ASP A 41 15.28 9.57 32.64
N ASP A 42 14.12 9.95 32.09
CA ASP A 42 13.55 9.65 30.76
C ASP A 42 13.00 8.23 30.52
N VAL A 43 11.90 7.92 31.23
CA VAL A 43 10.87 7.02 30.70
C VAL A 43 10.22 7.71 29.50
N VAL A 44 10.74 7.45 28.30
CA VAL A 44 10.00 7.73 27.06
C VAL A 44 8.89 6.68 27.00
N ASP A 45 7.75 7.02 27.61
CA ASP A 45 6.51 6.27 27.48
C ASP A 45 6.23 6.13 25.98
N SER A 46 6.52 4.95 25.45
CA SER A 46 6.19 4.56 24.09
C SER A 46 4.70 4.22 24.11
N ALA A 47 3.87 5.24 24.36
CA ALA A 47 2.44 5.13 24.23
C ALA A 47 2.18 4.74 22.77
N GLU A 48 1.83 3.47 22.55
CA GLU A 48 1.33 2.98 21.28
C GLU A 48 0.21 3.92 20.86
N GLN A 49 0.46 4.69 19.80
CA GLN A 49 -0.48 5.69 19.36
C GLN A 49 -1.68 4.96 18.74
N ASP A 50 -2.83 5.01 19.41
CA ASP A 50 -4.08 4.46 18.88
C ASP A 50 -4.43 5.07 17.52
N VAL A 51 -4.92 4.24 16.60
CA VAL A 51 -5.30 4.70 15.27
C VAL A 51 -6.46 5.69 15.33
N SER A 52 -6.20 6.92 14.88
CA SER A 52 -7.17 8.03 14.92
C SER A 52 -7.75 8.39 13.55
N CYS A 53 -7.18 7.90 12.46
CA CYS A 53 -7.65 8.14 11.10
C CYS A 53 -7.39 6.93 10.18
N GLY A 54 -7.90 6.93 8.95
CA GLY A 54 -7.61 5.86 7.99
C GLY A 54 -6.15 5.89 7.50
N PRO A 55 -5.61 4.77 6.98
CA PRO A 55 -4.22 4.67 6.54
C PRO A 55 -3.96 5.57 5.33
N ARG A 56 -2.78 6.21 5.29
CA ARG A 56 -2.41 7.17 4.25
C ARG A 56 -1.02 6.91 3.70
N VAL A 57 -0.96 6.38 2.48
CA VAL A 57 0.25 6.40 1.65
C VAL A 57 0.20 7.66 0.79
N GLN A 58 1.15 8.58 0.98
CA GLN A 58 1.25 9.86 0.25
C GLN A 58 2.16 9.75 -0.98
N TYR A 59 3.22 8.94 -0.89
CA TYR A 59 4.18 8.69 -1.96
C TYR A 59 4.27 7.20 -2.26
N TYR A 60 4.42 6.85 -3.53
CA TYR A 60 4.81 5.50 -3.90
C TYR A 60 6.23 5.23 -3.37
N PRO A 61 6.47 4.11 -2.68
CA PRO A 61 7.71 3.88 -1.96
C PRO A 61 8.93 3.73 -2.88
N VAL A 62 8.77 3.25 -4.12
CA VAL A 62 9.88 3.04 -5.05
C VAL A 62 9.99 4.18 -6.07
N ARG A 63 11.17 4.77 -6.21
CA ARG A 63 11.46 5.87 -7.16
C ARG A 63 12.16 5.37 -8.42
N GLY A 64 11.47 4.57 -9.20
CA GLY A 64 11.98 4.02 -10.46
C GLY A 64 10.95 3.14 -11.16
N ARG A 65 11.37 2.40 -12.20
CA ARG A 65 10.53 1.36 -12.80
C ARG A 65 10.28 0.25 -11.78
N HIS A 66 9.02 -0.15 -11.63
CA HIS A 66 8.59 -1.16 -10.68
C HIS A 66 7.37 -1.94 -11.21
N ASN A 67 6.98 -3.00 -10.50
CA ASN A 67 5.64 -3.56 -10.55
C ASN A 67 4.91 -3.28 -9.21
N ASN A 68 3.60 -3.51 -9.15
CA ASN A 68 2.81 -3.24 -7.94
C ASN A 68 2.38 -4.52 -7.19
N GLY A 69 3.15 -5.61 -7.26
CA GLY A 69 2.84 -6.86 -6.57
C GLY A 69 3.36 -8.11 -7.29
N TYR A 70 3.19 -9.27 -6.67
CA TYR A 70 3.64 -10.56 -7.22
C TYR A 70 3.15 -10.81 -8.66
N ASP A 71 4.08 -11.27 -9.50
CA ASP A 71 3.84 -11.69 -10.88
C ASP A 71 4.58 -13.02 -11.11
N SER A 72 3.86 -14.04 -11.58
CA SER A 72 4.42 -15.38 -11.82
C SER A 72 5.46 -15.43 -12.95
N THR A 73 5.56 -14.36 -13.75
CA THR A 73 6.59 -14.20 -14.80
C THR A 73 7.82 -13.42 -14.32
N ALA A 74 7.83 -13.01 -13.05
CA ALA A 74 8.76 -12.04 -12.55
C ALA A 74 10.17 -12.63 -12.35
N GLY A 75 11.12 -11.97 -13.04
CA GLY A 75 12.50 -12.40 -13.24
C GLY A 75 13.13 -11.69 -14.43
N ASN A 76 12.30 -11.15 -15.34
CA ASN A 76 12.74 -10.32 -16.44
C ASN A 76 12.46 -8.82 -16.19
N SER A 77 13.46 -8.09 -15.73
CA SER A 77 13.38 -6.64 -15.43
C SER A 77 13.01 -5.75 -16.63
N SER A 78 13.05 -6.28 -17.86
CA SER A 78 12.58 -5.58 -19.06
C SER A 78 11.04 -5.48 -19.16
N GLN A 79 10.32 -6.22 -18.31
CA GLN A 79 8.84 -6.25 -18.28
C GLN A 79 8.25 -5.32 -17.23
N TRP A 80 9.07 -4.68 -16.37
CA TRP A 80 8.59 -3.71 -15.40
C TRP A 80 8.12 -2.44 -16.11
N THR A 81 6.84 -2.39 -16.39
CA THR A 81 6.15 -1.24 -16.97
C THR A 81 5.28 -0.61 -15.93
N CYS A 82 5.26 0.71 -15.94
CA CYS A 82 4.33 1.43 -15.11
C CYS A 82 2.95 1.44 -15.73
N GLY A 83 1.94 1.12 -14.92
CA GLY A 83 0.56 1.15 -15.37
C GLY A 83 0.10 -0.06 -16.16
N ASN A 84 0.58 -1.27 -15.87
CA ASN A 84 -0.11 -2.48 -16.30
C ASN A 84 -0.16 -3.54 -15.21
N ALA A 85 -1.32 -4.21 -15.17
CA ALA A 85 -1.84 -5.04 -14.11
C ALA A 85 -0.89 -6.14 -13.63
N HIS A 86 -0.50 -6.09 -12.37
CA HIS A 86 0.10 -7.23 -11.66
C HIS A 86 -0.54 -7.33 -10.26
N SER A 87 -0.55 -8.56 -9.75
CA SER A 87 -1.66 -9.17 -9.01
C SER A 87 -1.79 -8.64 -7.58
N ASN A 88 -3.03 -8.37 -7.15
CA ASN A 88 -3.40 -8.16 -5.74
C ASN A 88 -3.38 -9.47 -4.92
N SER A 89 -2.70 -10.51 -5.40
CA SER A 89 -2.60 -11.82 -4.75
C SER A 89 -1.49 -11.89 -3.71
N ASP A 90 -0.76 -10.78 -3.52
CA ASP A 90 0.38 -10.73 -2.63
C ASP A 90 -0.05 -10.65 -1.17
N PHE A 91 -1.11 -9.89 -0.88
CA PHE A 91 -1.64 -9.83 0.47
C PHE A 91 -2.47 -11.09 0.79
N VAL A 92 -1.95 -11.93 1.67
CA VAL A 92 -2.61 -13.13 2.19
C VAL A 92 -2.74 -12.98 3.71
N PRO A 93 -3.95 -12.70 4.24
CA PRO A 93 -4.18 -12.60 5.68
C PRO A 93 -3.63 -13.82 6.43
N GLY A 94 -2.72 -13.59 7.38
CA GLY A 94 -2.09 -14.64 8.18
C GLY A 94 -0.87 -15.32 7.56
N ASP A 95 -0.46 -14.93 6.34
CA ASP A 95 0.69 -15.51 5.64
C ASP A 95 1.61 -14.43 5.06
N HIS A 96 1.10 -13.55 4.19
CA HIS A 96 1.86 -12.44 3.61
C HIS A 96 1.13 -11.11 3.80
N LEU A 97 1.55 -10.34 4.80
CA LEU A 97 0.83 -9.15 5.29
C LEU A 97 1.35 -7.85 4.67
N GLY A 98 1.72 -7.91 3.39
CA GLY A 98 2.28 -6.78 2.66
C GLY A 98 2.14 -6.94 1.16
N ASN A 99 2.93 -6.17 0.44
CA ASN A 99 3.04 -6.23 -1.01
C ASN A 99 4.51 -6.09 -1.41
N ASP A 100 4.99 -7.05 -2.19
CA ASP A 100 6.32 -7.14 -2.73
C ASP A 100 6.38 -6.36 -4.05
N ILE A 101 7.09 -5.24 -3.99
CA ILE A 101 7.26 -4.28 -5.07
C ILE A 101 8.60 -4.60 -5.74
N TRP A 102 8.55 -5.12 -6.95
CA TRP A 102 9.74 -5.50 -7.71
C TRP A 102 10.33 -4.26 -8.35
N ALA A 103 11.64 -4.11 -8.22
CA ALA A 103 12.39 -3.03 -8.83
C ALA A 103 13.87 -3.41 -8.91
N ALA A 104 14.66 -2.63 -9.67
CA ALA A 104 16.10 -2.89 -9.76
C ALA A 104 16.76 -2.71 -8.38
N ARG A 105 17.73 -3.56 -8.06
CA ARG A 105 18.53 -3.42 -6.83
C ARG A 105 19.18 -2.04 -6.82
N GLY A 106 19.16 -1.37 -5.67
CA GLY A 106 19.67 -0.01 -5.53
C GLY A 106 18.68 1.08 -5.97
N THR A 107 17.46 0.75 -6.41
CA THR A 107 16.43 1.77 -6.68
C THR A 107 16.09 2.50 -5.37
N PRO A 108 16.01 3.84 -5.35
CA PRO A 108 15.70 4.56 -4.12
C PRO A 108 14.32 4.21 -3.57
N VAL A 109 14.26 3.95 -2.26
CA VAL A 109 13.04 3.76 -1.47
C VAL A 109 12.79 5.01 -0.64
N VAL A 110 11.57 5.55 -0.68
CA VAL A 110 11.18 6.77 0.02
C VAL A 110 10.12 6.52 1.08
N ALA A 111 10.11 7.38 2.10
CA ALA A 111 9.07 7.44 3.11
C ALA A 111 7.70 7.66 2.46
N THR A 112 6.77 6.73 2.69
CA THR A 112 5.41 6.79 2.14
C THR A 112 4.53 7.81 2.86
N THR A 113 4.95 8.26 4.05
CA THR A 113 4.27 9.27 4.87
C THR A 113 5.30 10.04 5.71
N THR A 114 4.88 11.14 6.33
CA THR A 114 5.67 11.87 7.32
C THR A 114 5.47 11.21 8.67
N GLY A 115 6.55 11.00 9.43
CA GLY A 115 6.46 10.32 10.71
C GLY A 115 7.80 10.15 11.43
N ARG A 116 7.78 9.31 12.46
CA ARG A 116 8.96 8.96 13.26
C ARG A 116 9.41 7.54 12.94
N LEU A 117 10.72 7.33 12.84
CA LEU A 117 11.31 6.02 12.71
C LEU A 117 11.25 5.30 14.06
N VAL A 118 10.50 4.20 14.11
CA VAL A 118 10.31 3.41 15.33
C VAL A 118 11.12 2.13 15.33
N GLU A 119 11.52 1.65 14.16
CA GLU A 119 12.38 0.49 14.01
C GLU A 119 13.24 0.63 12.75
N THR A 120 14.53 0.37 12.89
CA THR A 120 15.53 0.42 11.83
C THR A 120 16.62 -0.59 12.18
N GLY A 121 17.24 -1.20 11.18
CA GLY A 121 18.36 -2.11 11.39
C GLY A 121 18.26 -3.37 10.54
N TYR A 122 18.98 -4.41 10.95
CA TYR A 122 19.04 -5.68 10.24
C TYR A 122 18.46 -6.81 11.11
N SER A 123 17.68 -7.70 10.52
CA SER A 123 17.41 -9.03 11.08
C SER A 123 17.62 -10.12 10.04
N SER A 124 17.82 -11.36 10.48
CA SER A 124 17.96 -12.52 9.59
C SER A 124 16.70 -12.73 8.73
N TYR A 125 15.53 -12.37 9.26
CA TYR A 125 14.26 -12.54 8.57
C TYR A 125 13.98 -11.41 7.57
N SER A 126 13.82 -10.18 8.08
CA SER A 126 13.47 -9.02 7.27
C SER A 126 14.65 -8.45 6.47
N GLY A 127 15.88 -8.81 6.82
CA GLY A 127 17.06 -8.14 6.32
C GLY A 127 17.16 -6.71 6.84
N ASN A 128 17.70 -5.80 6.03
CA ASN A 128 17.67 -4.38 6.36
C ASN A 128 16.22 -3.85 6.27
N LYS A 129 15.76 -3.20 7.34
CA LYS A 129 14.39 -2.74 7.51
C LYS A 129 14.28 -1.33 8.08
N VAL A 130 13.13 -0.71 7.82
CA VAL A 130 12.70 0.59 8.34
C VAL A 130 11.19 0.53 8.62
N THR A 131 10.78 1.07 9.77
CA THR A 131 9.37 1.24 10.16
C THR A 131 9.12 2.69 10.53
N ILE A 132 8.12 3.31 9.89
CA ILE A 132 7.65 4.67 10.18
C ILE A 132 6.31 4.58 10.91
N ILE A 133 6.16 5.24 12.06
CA ILE A 133 4.84 5.53 12.63
C ILE A 133 4.38 6.92 12.16
N ASP A 134 3.18 7.00 11.60
CA ASP A 134 2.56 8.25 11.18
C ASP A 134 1.76 8.92 12.31
N ALA A 135 1.33 10.16 12.11
CA ALA A 135 0.59 10.92 13.12
C ALA A 135 -0.81 10.33 13.45
N CYS A 136 -1.29 9.37 12.65
CA CYS A 136 -2.56 8.69 12.85
C CYS A 136 -2.40 7.30 13.49
N GLY A 137 -1.20 6.90 13.95
CA GLY A 137 -0.97 5.59 14.56
C GLY A 137 -0.79 4.44 13.56
N TRP A 138 -0.60 4.73 12.27
CA TRP A 138 -0.30 3.72 11.27
C TRP A 138 1.20 3.50 11.12
N TYR A 139 1.57 2.23 11.05
CA TYR A 139 2.94 1.79 10.87
C TYR A 139 3.16 1.41 9.41
N HIS A 140 4.20 1.97 8.81
CA HIS A 140 4.62 1.74 7.43
C HIS A 140 5.95 1.00 7.47
N PHE A 141 5.94 -0.27 7.10
CA PHE A 141 7.09 -1.17 7.18
C PHE A 141 7.70 -1.42 5.81
N PHE A 142 9.02 -1.39 5.77
CA PHE A 142 9.85 -1.57 4.59
C PHE A 142 10.95 -2.55 4.93
N CYS A 143 11.12 -3.62 4.15
CA CYS A 143 12.22 -4.55 4.39
C CYS A 143 12.83 -5.11 3.10
N HIS A 144 13.78 -6.03 3.29
CA HIS A 144 14.66 -6.56 2.26
C HIS A 144 15.56 -5.50 1.60
N LEU A 145 15.77 -4.35 2.26
CA LEU A 145 16.56 -3.25 1.70
C LEU A 145 18.03 -3.65 1.48
N ASP A 146 18.67 -3.06 0.48
CA ASP A 146 20.10 -3.27 0.25
C ASP A 146 20.93 -2.61 1.34
N HIS A 147 20.61 -1.34 1.64
CA HIS A 147 21.14 -0.57 2.74
C HIS A 147 20.19 0.61 3.06
N LEU A 148 20.32 1.16 4.26
CA LEU A 148 19.58 2.34 4.72
C LEU A 148 20.28 3.62 4.22
N ALA A 149 19.49 4.68 3.98
CA ALA A 149 20.05 5.99 3.63
C ALA A 149 20.74 6.64 4.85
N PRO A 150 21.70 7.57 4.65
CA PRO A 150 22.34 8.27 5.76
C PRO A 150 21.33 8.98 6.66
N GLY A 151 21.53 8.87 7.98
CA GLY A 151 20.67 9.53 8.98
C GLY A 151 19.38 8.78 9.34
N ILE A 152 19.09 7.65 8.67
CA ILE A 152 17.97 6.77 9.00
C ILE A 152 18.35 5.89 10.20
N ARG A 153 17.79 6.21 11.36
CA ARG A 153 18.00 5.51 12.64
C ARG A 153 16.78 5.67 13.55
N ASN A 154 16.61 4.78 14.52
CA ASN A 154 15.54 4.84 15.51
C ASN A 154 15.44 6.24 16.13
N GLY A 155 14.21 6.74 16.25
CA GLY A 155 13.90 8.05 16.81
C GLY A 155 14.02 9.23 15.85
N ALA A 156 14.63 9.07 14.67
CA ALA A 156 14.69 10.15 13.69
C ALA A 156 13.31 10.44 13.06
N HIS A 157 13.10 11.67 12.64
CA HIS A 157 11.90 12.08 11.89
C HIS A 157 12.18 12.04 10.39
N VAL A 158 11.17 11.65 9.61
CA VAL A 158 11.22 11.66 8.15
C VAL A 158 10.02 12.39 7.59
N THR A 159 10.23 13.09 6.47
CA THR A 159 9.14 13.70 5.70
C THR A 159 8.72 12.80 4.55
N ALA A 160 7.44 12.77 4.20
CA ALA A 160 6.94 12.01 3.06
C ALA A 160 7.74 12.32 1.77
N GLY A 161 8.21 11.29 1.08
CA GLY A 161 9.06 11.40 -0.12
C GLY A 161 10.57 11.46 0.16
N GLN A 162 11.01 11.55 1.42
CA GLN A 162 12.43 11.46 1.79
C GLN A 162 12.98 10.06 1.52
N VAL A 163 14.19 9.94 0.95
CA VAL A 163 14.86 8.64 0.75
C VAL A 163 15.22 8.02 2.11
N ILE A 164 14.78 6.78 2.33
CA ILE A 164 15.01 6.02 3.57
C ILE A 164 15.91 4.80 3.37
N GLY A 165 16.10 4.35 2.14
CA GLY A 165 16.94 3.21 1.81
C GLY A 165 16.87 2.90 0.33
N TYR A 166 17.31 1.70 -0.03
CA TYR A 166 17.39 1.26 -1.42
C TYR A 166 16.90 -0.18 -1.56
N VAL A 167 16.21 -0.47 -2.66
CA VAL A 167 15.65 -1.81 -2.94
C VAL A 167 16.75 -2.85 -2.94
N GLY A 168 16.52 -3.99 -2.27
CA GLY A 168 17.53 -5.01 -2.06
C GLY A 168 17.02 -6.43 -2.12
N LYS A 169 17.77 -7.30 -1.44
CA LYS A 169 17.56 -8.76 -1.40
C LYS A 169 18.18 -9.35 -0.13
N THR A 170 18.04 -8.65 1.00
CA THR A 170 18.61 -9.10 2.29
C THR A 170 17.57 -9.83 3.14
N GLY A 171 18.02 -10.60 4.13
CA GLY A 171 17.13 -11.45 4.93
C GLY A 171 16.66 -12.66 4.15
N THR A 172 15.45 -13.16 4.39
CA THR A 172 14.88 -14.30 3.66
C THR A 172 14.77 -14.08 2.15
N ALA A 173 14.68 -12.83 1.70
CA ALA A 173 14.71 -12.50 0.29
C ALA A 173 16.02 -12.93 -0.41
N SER A 174 17.12 -13.20 0.31
CA SER A 174 18.43 -13.58 -0.26
C SER A 174 18.36 -14.76 -1.23
N ASN A 175 17.41 -15.67 -1.02
CA ASN A 175 17.19 -16.86 -1.84
C ASN A 175 16.18 -16.64 -2.99
N GLY A 176 15.48 -15.49 -3.02
CA GLY A 176 14.40 -15.18 -3.95
C GLY A 176 14.81 -14.21 -5.06
N VAL A 177 14.00 -13.17 -5.29
CA VAL A 177 14.27 -12.10 -6.26
C VAL A 177 14.42 -10.75 -5.53
N VAL A 178 15.07 -9.78 -6.17
CA VAL A 178 15.18 -8.40 -5.66
C VAL A 178 13.81 -7.75 -5.63
N HIS A 179 13.37 -7.30 -4.46
CA HIS A 179 12.11 -6.59 -4.26
C HIS A 179 12.17 -5.76 -2.97
N LEU A 180 11.20 -4.85 -2.83
CA LEU A 180 10.85 -4.19 -1.58
C LEU A 180 9.57 -4.85 -1.06
N HIS A 181 9.60 -5.39 0.15
CA HIS A 181 8.37 -5.74 0.85
C HIS A 181 7.85 -4.50 1.60
N PHE A 182 6.59 -4.15 1.36
CA PHE A 182 5.93 -3.00 1.99
C PHE A 182 4.63 -3.39 2.66
N SER A 183 4.45 -2.98 3.92
CA SER A 183 3.24 -3.25 4.71
C SER A 183 2.74 -2.00 5.42
N VAL A 184 1.43 -1.95 5.66
CA VAL A 184 0.77 -0.93 6.48
C VAL A 184 -0.12 -1.60 7.50
N TYR A 185 0.06 -1.28 8.79
CA TYR A 185 -0.67 -1.92 9.88
C TYR A 185 -0.96 -0.96 11.05
N PRO A 186 -2.06 -1.15 11.79
CA PRO A 186 -2.48 -0.26 12.86
C PRO A 186 -1.89 -0.66 14.22
N ASN A 187 -1.80 0.28 15.16
CA ASN A 187 -1.59 0.02 16.60
C ASN A 187 -0.41 -0.91 16.91
N ASN A 188 0.68 -0.78 16.16
CA ASN A 188 1.83 -1.68 16.28
C ASN A 188 1.47 -3.19 16.18
N ASN A 189 0.35 -3.55 15.55
CA ASN A 189 -0.08 -4.94 15.42
C ASN A 189 0.07 -5.38 13.97
N TYR A 190 1.22 -5.99 13.66
CA TYR A 190 1.53 -6.43 12.30
C TYR A 190 0.48 -7.40 11.75
N ASN A 191 -0.04 -8.30 12.60
CA ASN A 191 -1.05 -9.28 12.22
C ASN A 191 -2.41 -8.67 11.88
N ALA A 192 -2.63 -7.40 12.25
CA ALA A 192 -3.78 -6.59 11.83
C ALA A 192 -3.50 -5.78 10.55
N GLY A 193 -2.46 -6.13 9.80
CA GLY A 193 -2.09 -5.49 8.54
C GLY A 193 -3.25 -5.40 7.56
N THR A 194 -3.25 -4.33 6.76
CA THR A 194 -4.22 -4.12 5.68
C THR A 194 -3.53 -4.29 4.34
N ASP A 195 -4.23 -4.85 3.37
CA ASP A 195 -3.76 -4.92 1.98
C ASP A 195 -3.29 -3.53 1.49
N PRO A 196 -1.98 -3.34 1.25
CA PRO A 196 -1.45 -2.03 0.89
C PRO A 196 -1.60 -1.73 -0.60
N PHE A 197 -1.95 -2.73 -1.44
CA PHE A 197 -2.03 -2.61 -2.89
C PHE A 197 -2.86 -1.40 -3.34
N ARG A 198 -4.02 -1.20 -2.70
CA ARG A 198 -4.92 -0.08 -3.04
C ARG A 198 -4.33 1.30 -2.76
N TYR A 199 -3.54 1.45 -1.70
CA TYR A 199 -2.92 2.73 -1.36
C TYR A 199 -1.71 2.97 -2.26
N LEU A 200 -0.91 1.93 -2.52
CA LEU A 200 0.21 1.97 -3.46
C LEU A 200 -0.27 2.38 -4.85
N HIS A 201 -1.28 1.71 -5.39
CA HIS A 201 -1.84 2.01 -6.70
C HIS A 201 -2.41 3.43 -6.78
N ALA A 202 -2.97 3.95 -5.68
CA ALA A 202 -3.52 5.30 -5.63
C ALA A 202 -2.46 6.41 -5.77
N VAL A 203 -1.20 6.12 -5.46
CA VAL A 203 -0.07 7.08 -5.50
C VAL A 203 1.00 6.73 -6.54
N GLU A 204 0.81 5.66 -7.30
CA GLU A 204 1.72 5.17 -8.35
C GLU A 204 1.87 6.17 -9.51
N THR A 205 0.91 7.09 -9.71
CA THR A 205 0.87 8.01 -10.85
C THR A 205 2.10 8.94 -10.86
N ASN A 206 2.95 8.81 -11.88
CA ASN A 206 4.16 9.60 -12.20
C ASN A 206 5.46 9.30 -11.43
N THR A 207 5.63 8.15 -10.78
CA THR A 207 6.95 7.73 -10.22
C THR A 207 7.90 7.12 -11.27
N CYS A 208 7.38 6.86 -12.46
CA CYS A 208 7.98 6.05 -13.52
C CYS A 208 8.81 6.79 -14.56
N LEU A 209 8.71 8.12 -14.54
CA LEU A 209 9.42 9.00 -15.46
C LEU A 209 10.74 9.51 -14.88
N LEU A 210 11.09 9.09 -13.66
CA LEU A 210 12.40 9.39 -13.13
C LEU A 210 13.40 8.49 -13.87
N PRO A 211 14.36 9.04 -14.63
CA PRO A 211 15.52 8.25 -14.98
C PRO A 211 16.07 7.70 -13.68
N SER A 212 16.54 6.45 -13.67
CA SER A 212 17.31 5.89 -12.57
C SER A 212 18.47 6.85 -12.29
N VAL A 213 18.29 7.77 -11.33
CA VAL A 213 19.20 8.89 -11.16
C VAL A 213 20.43 8.37 -10.43
N GLY A 214 21.46 8.02 -11.19
CA GLY A 214 22.81 8.31 -10.76
C GLY A 214 22.93 9.83 -10.63
N HIS A 215 23.26 10.29 -9.42
CA HIS A 215 23.52 11.69 -9.05
C HIS A 215 22.32 12.66 -9.06
N ALA A 216 21.93 13.08 -7.85
CA ALA A 216 21.01 14.18 -7.62
C ALA A 216 21.43 15.47 -8.35
N PRO A 217 20.50 16.21 -8.97
CA PRO A 217 20.71 17.61 -9.27
C PRO A 217 19.83 18.51 -8.38
N SER A 218 20.50 19.48 -7.79
CA SER A 218 19.96 20.63 -7.11
C SER A 218 19.16 21.51 -8.09
N GLY A 219 17.97 21.96 -7.67
CA GLY A 219 17.32 23.16 -8.20
C GLY A 219 16.51 23.00 -9.50
N GLY A 220 15.17 22.94 -9.36
CA GLY A 220 14.24 23.12 -10.46
C GLY A 220 12.81 23.25 -9.96
N THR A 221 12.24 24.45 -10.03
CA THR A 221 10.86 24.75 -9.63
C THR A 221 9.87 24.02 -10.53
N ALA A 222 9.11 23.08 -9.96
CA ALA A 222 8.07 22.34 -10.65
C ALA A 222 6.87 23.24 -10.99
N HIS A 223 6.48 23.28 -12.26
CA HIS A 223 5.23 23.87 -12.71
C HIS A 223 4.17 22.75 -12.76
N PRO A 224 3.07 22.80 -11.98
CA PRO A 224 2.12 21.69 -11.91
C PRO A 224 1.10 21.73 -13.06
N LEU A 225 0.91 20.57 -13.72
CA LEU A 225 -0.28 20.29 -14.53
C LEU A 225 -1.50 20.10 -13.60
N PRO A 226 -2.74 20.42 -14.06
CA PRO A 226 -3.92 20.33 -13.21
C PRO A 226 -4.26 18.86 -12.94
N THR A 227 -3.95 18.39 -11.75
CA THR A 227 -4.41 17.10 -11.24
C THR A 227 -5.87 17.23 -10.81
N LEU A 228 -6.76 16.39 -11.36
CA LEU A 228 -8.13 16.25 -10.83
C LEU A 228 -8.02 15.87 -9.34
N THR A 229 -8.50 16.75 -8.46
CA THR A 229 -8.45 16.53 -7.01
C THR A 229 -9.25 15.29 -6.64
N LYS A 230 -8.65 14.41 -5.82
CA LYS A 230 -9.30 13.19 -5.32
C LYS A 230 -10.06 13.50 -4.03
N HIS A 231 -11.30 13.04 -3.94
CA HIS A 231 -12.16 13.13 -2.76
C HIS A 231 -12.47 11.71 -2.27
N TYR A 232 -12.25 11.42 -0.99
CA TYR A 232 -12.45 10.07 -0.46
C TYR A 232 -13.87 9.86 0.03
N VAL A 233 -14.47 8.73 -0.31
CA VAL A 233 -15.84 8.34 0.01
C VAL A 233 -15.90 6.90 0.50
N ASN A 234 -16.79 6.57 1.43
CA ASN A 234 -17.02 5.19 1.86
C ASN A 234 -18.30 4.66 1.21
N THR A 235 -18.19 3.55 0.49
CA THR A 235 -19.33 2.83 -0.10
C THR A 235 -19.74 1.65 0.78
N PHE A 236 -21.04 1.46 1.03
CA PHE A 236 -21.53 0.36 1.87
C PHE A 236 -21.56 -1.00 1.14
N ALA A 237 -21.46 -0.99 -0.19
CA ALA A 237 -21.45 -2.18 -1.03
C ALA A 237 -20.70 -1.90 -2.33
N SER A 238 -20.27 -2.98 -2.98
CA SER A 238 -19.76 -2.93 -4.35
C SER A 238 -20.83 -2.40 -5.30
N ALA A 239 -20.43 -1.58 -6.26
CA ALA A 239 -21.30 -0.89 -7.18
C ALA A 239 -20.82 -1.03 -8.62
N GLY A 240 -21.76 -1.17 -9.55
CA GLY A 240 -21.44 -1.21 -10.98
C GLY A 240 -20.86 0.12 -11.46
N GLY A 241 -19.82 0.04 -12.29
CA GLY A 241 -19.23 1.17 -12.98
C GLY A 241 -19.68 1.23 -14.43
N PHE A 242 -20.00 2.43 -14.91
CA PHE A 242 -20.65 2.66 -16.20
C PHE A 242 -19.96 3.75 -17.02
N SER A 243 -20.10 3.69 -18.35
CA SER A 243 -19.52 4.70 -19.26
C SER A 243 -20.22 6.06 -19.17
N GLY A 244 -21.44 6.11 -18.65
CA GLY A 244 -22.20 7.33 -18.37
C GLY A 244 -22.98 7.23 -17.07
N THR A 245 -23.72 8.29 -16.75
CA THR A 245 -24.49 8.41 -15.49
C THR A 245 -25.88 7.77 -15.61
N SER A 246 -25.97 6.61 -16.29
CA SER A 246 -27.21 5.87 -16.52
C SER A 246 -26.92 4.38 -16.63
N PHE A 247 -27.84 3.55 -16.12
CA PHE A 247 -27.75 2.09 -16.24
C PHE A 247 -27.89 1.58 -17.68
N ALA A 248 -28.40 2.40 -18.60
CA ALA A 248 -28.44 2.08 -20.03
C ALA A 248 -27.06 2.21 -20.70
N SER A 249 -26.11 2.88 -20.05
CA SER A 249 -24.76 3.02 -20.59
C SER A 249 -23.92 1.76 -20.37
N THR A 250 -22.84 1.61 -21.14
CA THR A 250 -21.99 0.41 -21.11
C THR A 250 -21.45 0.17 -19.71
N ARG A 251 -21.71 -1.02 -19.15
CA ARG A 251 -21.08 -1.45 -17.90
C ARG A 251 -19.59 -1.68 -18.14
N ARG A 252 -18.78 -0.85 -17.50
CA ARG A 252 -17.31 -0.88 -17.55
C ARG A 252 -16.70 -1.81 -16.52
N GLY A 253 -17.41 -2.12 -15.45
CA GLY A 253 -16.95 -3.06 -14.43
C GLY A 253 -17.60 -2.84 -13.07
N THR A 254 -16.80 -2.97 -12.01
CA THR A 254 -17.25 -2.92 -10.61
C THR A 254 -16.28 -2.10 -9.77
N LEU A 255 -16.81 -1.18 -8.98
CA LEU A 255 -16.15 -0.56 -7.83
C LEU A 255 -16.51 -1.40 -6.59
N TYR A 256 -15.54 -1.85 -5.80
CA TYR A 256 -15.77 -2.63 -4.61
C TYR A 256 -16.21 -1.76 -3.43
N GLY A 257 -16.90 -2.39 -2.46
CA GLY A 257 -17.33 -1.75 -1.23
C GLY A 257 -16.14 -1.28 -0.37
N GLY A 258 -16.30 -0.17 0.34
CA GLY A 258 -15.29 0.36 1.26
C GLY A 258 -14.84 1.78 0.92
N THR A 259 -13.63 2.16 1.35
CA THR A 259 -13.09 3.50 1.09
C THR A 259 -12.54 3.61 -0.34
N ASN A 260 -13.15 4.50 -1.12
CA ASN A 260 -12.87 4.77 -2.51
C ASN A 260 -12.52 6.25 -2.70
N TYR A 261 -11.88 6.62 -3.80
CA TYR A 261 -11.78 8.03 -4.20
C TYR A 261 -12.69 8.32 -5.38
N VAL A 262 -13.11 9.58 -5.49
CA VAL A 262 -13.91 10.10 -6.59
C VAL A 262 -13.37 11.47 -6.98
N PHE A 263 -13.49 11.84 -8.25
CA PHE A 263 -12.99 13.12 -8.74
C PHE A 263 -14.05 14.21 -8.65
N CYS A 264 -15.27 13.87 -9.02
CA CYS A 264 -16.38 14.82 -9.10
C CYS A 264 -17.70 14.06 -9.24
N LYS A 265 -18.82 14.77 -9.08
CA LYS A 265 -20.18 14.26 -9.24
C LYS A 265 -20.89 14.84 -10.47
N ARG A 266 -21.87 14.11 -10.97
CA ARG A 266 -22.82 14.57 -12.01
C ARG A 266 -24.18 13.92 -11.80
N ALA A 267 -25.24 14.64 -12.14
CA ALA A 267 -26.60 14.09 -12.11
C ALA A 267 -26.78 12.98 -13.15
N GLY A 268 -27.67 12.04 -12.87
CA GLY A 268 -27.94 10.90 -13.74
C GLY A 268 -29.20 10.14 -13.38
N ALA A 269 -29.27 8.90 -13.86
CA ALA A 269 -30.38 7.99 -13.55
C ALA A 269 -30.46 7.75 -12.04
N MET A 270 -31.65 7.96 -11.50
CA MET A 270 -31.91 7.80 -10.07
C MET A 270 -31.88 6.33 -9.67
N VAL A 271 -31.21 6.03 -8.56
CA VAL A 271 -31.36 4.76 -7.86
C VAL A 271 -32.33 4.96 -6.71
N ARG A 272 -33.30 4.06 -6.59
CA ARG A 272 -34.29 4.08 -5.50
C ARG A 272 -34.53 2.67 -5.00
N VAL A 273 -34.42 2.47 -3.69
CA VAL A 273 -34.77 1.23 -3.00
C VAL A 273 -35.61 1.60 -1.78
N GLY A 274 -36.91 1.29 -1.83
CA GLY A 274 -37.87 1.79 -0.84
C GLY A 274 -37.86 3.31 -0.76
N ASN A 275 -37.69 3.85 0.45
CA ASN A 275 -37.61 5.29 0.70
C ASN A 275 -36.22 5.88 0.46
N SER A 276 -35.19 5.06 0.26
CA SER A 276 -33.82 5.49 0.03
C SER A 276 -33.59 5.80 -1.45
N TYR A 277 -32.96 6.92 -1.76
CA TYR A 277 -32.68 7.29 -3.13
C TYR A 277 -31.47 8.21 -3.32
N ASN A 278 -30.89 8.17 -4.52
CA ASN A 278 -29.82 9.09 -4.93
C ASN A 278 -29.78 9.25 -6.46
N HIS A 279 -29.79 10.48 -6.97
CA HIS A 279 -29.62 10.79 -8.40
C HIS A 279 -28.17 11.15 -8.81
N TRP A 280 -27.26 11.26 -7.85
CA TRP A 280 -25.87 11.59 -8.13
C TRP A 280 -25.07 10.36 -8.56
N TRP A 281 -24.12 10.62 -9.45
CA TRP A 281 -23.13 9.67 -9.91
C TRP A 281 -21.75 10.27 -9.72
N MET A 282 -20.80 9.45 -9.33
CA MET A 282 -19.44 9.84 -9.00
C MET A 282 -18.50 9.31 -10.08
N LEU A 283 -17.65 10.18 -10.59
CA LEU A 283 -16.58 9.79 -11.50
C LEU A 283 -15.42 9.24 -10.67
N THR A 284 -15.03 8.01 -10.95
CA THR A 284 -13.95 7.30 -10.26
C THR A 284 -13.26 6.35 -11.22
N ASP A 285 -12.25 5.64 -10.73
CA ASP A 285 -11.58 4.56 -11.43
C ASP A 285 -11.95 3.23 -10.74
N LEU A 286 -12.53 2.29 -11.49
CA LEU A 286 -13.09 1.02 -10.97
C LEU A 286 -12.01 0.05 -10.47
N ASP A 287 -12.35 -0.83 -9.53
CA ASP A 287 -11.45 -1.88 -9.03
C ASP A 287 -11.34 -3.05 -10.02
N GLN A 288 -12.47 -3.44 -10.60
CA GLN A 288 -12.55 -4.45 -11.65
C GLN A 288 -13.04 -3.81 -12.94
N VAL A 289 -12.35 -4.07 -14.05
CA VAL A 289 -12.69 -3.55 -15.37
C VAL A 289 -12.99 -4.71 -16.32
N ASN A 290 -14.10 -4.61 -17.04
CA ASN A 290 -14.44 -5.58 -18.07
C ASN A 290 -13.42 -5.51 -19.21
N PRO A 291 -13.07 -6.64 -19.86
CA PRO A 291 -12.12 -6.65 -20.97
C PRO A 291 -12.44 -5.58 -22.03
N GLY A 292 -11.43 -4.80 -22.43
CA GLY A 292 -11.55 -3.75 -23.43
C GLY A 292 -12.26 -2.47 -22.98
N GLN A 293 -12.58 -2.31 -21.70
CA GLN A 293 -13.19 -1.08 -21.17
C GLN A 293 -12.19 -0.17 -20.46
N SER A 294 -12.52 1.11 -20.33
CA SER A 294 -11.74 2.06 -19.53
C SER A 294 -12.03 1.90 -18.05
N ARG A 295 -11.00 2.04 -17.21
CA ARG A 295 -11.12 2.04 -15.74
C ARG A 295 -11.93 3.24 -15.23
N ARG A 296 -11.85 4.38 -15.92
CA ARG A 296 -12.60 5.58 -15.55
C ARG A 296 -14.07 5.38 -15.84
N ALA A 297 -14.91 5.48 -14.82
CA ALA A 297 -16.32 5.20 -14.94
C ALA A 297 -17.16 5.97 -13.92
N TRP A 298 -18.45 5.99 -14.18
CA TRP A 298 -19.46 6.55 -13.28
C TRP A 298 -20.04 5.46 -12.40
N VAL A 299 -20.09 5.73 -11.10
CA VAL A 299 -20.68 4.86 -10.09
C VAL A 299 -21.78 5.63 -9.38
N SER A 300 -22.92 5.00 -9.13
CA SER A 300 -24.00 5.67 -8.41
C SER A 300 -23.58 6.05 -6.99
N ALA A 301 -23.84 7.30 -6.59
CA ALA A 301 -23.64 7.77 -5.23
C ALA A 301 -24.66 7.17 -4.23
N TYR A 302 -25.62 6.38 -4.72
CA TYR A 302 -26.49 5.59 -3.84
C TYR A 302 -25.68 4.70 -2.89
N SER A 303 -24.50 4.23 -3.29
CA SER A 303 -23.64 3.40 -2.45
C SER A 303 -22.98 4.15 -1.30
N LEU A 304 -23.09 5.48 -1.20
CA LEU A 304 -22.46 6.27 -0.15
C LEU A 304 -23.08 5.98 1.22
N SER A 305 -22.20 5.64 2.17
CA SER A 305 -22.55 5.03 3.45
C SER A 305 -23.10 5.99 4.53
N LYS A 306 -23.31 7.29 4.28
CA LYS A 306 -23.44 8.25 5.40
C LYS A 306 -24.38 9.45 5.26
N TRP A 307 -24.72 9.90 4.05
CA TRP A 307 -25.22 11.29 3.88
C TRP A 307 -26.73 11.45 3.69
N GLY A 308 -27.50 10.37 3.78
CA GLY A 308 -28.94 10.39 3.54
C GLY A 308 -29.29 10.44 2.06
N ASN A 309 -30.57 10.70 1.77
CA ASN A 309 -31.08 10.69 0.41
C ASN A 309 -30.51 11.86 -0.39
N ASP A 310 -30.12 11.56 -1.62
CA ASP A 310 -29.82 12.57 -2.64
C ASP A 310 -28.61 13.48 -2.38
N VAL A 311 -27.69 13.01 -1.55
CA VAL A 311 -26.47 13.72 -1.20
C VAL A 311 -25.25 12.97 -1.72
N ALA A 312 -24.25 13.71 -2.20
CA ALA A 312 -22.97 13.18 -2.65
C ALA A 312 -21.84 14.05 -2.09
N LYS A 313 -21.33 13.59 -0.94
CA LYS A 313 -20.29 14.25 -0.13
C LYS A 313 -19.13 13.29 0.13
N ASP A 314 -17.95 13.86 0.31
CA ASP A 314 -16.77 13.13 0.75
C ASP A 314 -16.88 12.69 2.23
N ASN A 315 -15.93 11.91 2.71
CA ASN A 315 -15.89 11.40 4.09
C ASN A 315 -15.76 12.51 5.15
N ALA A 316 -15.24 13.68 4.76
CA ALA A 316 -15.12 14.86 5.62
C ALA A 316 -16.40 15.72 5.62
N GLY A 317 -17.41 15.34 4.82
CA GLY A 317 -18.69 16.04 4.73
C GLY A 317 -18.72 17.19 3.73
N HIS A 318 -17.68 17.37 2.91
CA HIS A 318 -17.67 18.35 1.84
C HIS A 318 -18.46 17.84 0.63
N ASP A 319 -19.21 18.72 -0.02
CA ASP A 319 -19.86 18.40 -1.29
C ASP A 319 -18.82 18.08 -2.35
N LEU A 320 -19.03 16.96 -3.06
CA LEU A 320 -18.17 16.60 -4.18
C LEU A 320 -18.30 17.67 -5.28
N PRO A 321 -17.19 18.09 -5.92
CA PRO A 321 -17.25 19.08 -6.99
C PRO A 321 -18.02 18.53 -8.19
N THR A 322 -18.66 19.39 -8.98
CA THR A 322 -19.35 18.97 -10.21
C THR A 322 -18.34 18.76 -11.34
N CYS A 323 -18.50 17.67 -12.09
CA CYS A 323 -17.68 17.45 -13.29
C CYS A 323 -18.06 18.48 -14.36
N ARG A 324 -17.07 19.17 -14.93
CA ARG A 324 -17.25 20.06 -16.08
C ARG A 324 -17.26 19.28 -17.39
#